data_AF-A0A7Y5QW62-F1
#
_entry.id   AF-A0A7Y5QW62-F1
#
_cell.length_a   1.000
_cell.length_b   1.000
_cell.length_c   1.000
_cell.angle_alpha   90.00
_cell.angle_beta   90.00
_cell.angle_gamma   90.00
#
_symmetry.space_group_name_H-M   'P 1'
#
loop_
_entity.id
_entity.type
_entity.pdbx_description
1 polymer ?
#
loop_
_entity_poly.entity_id
_entity_poly.type
_entity_poly.pdbx_seq_one_letter_code
_entity_poly.pdbx_strand_id
1 'polypeptide(L)'
;DLRYGVLVDLAMAILDERPIPLTMGHVNVIWQGDANRAAIELLPLAASPPLVVNVTGSETLSVRELARRLAQLLDREPRFEGKEAPDALLSDTARMRSLLAPPEVAVDAMLAWVAEWTRAGRPLLGKPTHFETRDGAF
;
A
#
# COMPACT_ATOMS: atom_id res chain seq x y z
N ASP A 1 -10.41 -1.31 4.23
CA ASP A 1 -10.39 -0.77 5.60
C ASP A 1 -9.40 0.39 5.64
N LEU A 2 -9.66 1.41 6.46
CA LEU A 2 -8.82 2.60 6.61
C LEU A 2 -7.95 2.55 7.86
N ARG A 3 -8.01 1.46 8.62
CA ARG A 3 -7.34 1.33 9.92
C ARG A 3 -5.92 0.76 9.85
N TYR A 4 -5.46 0.32 8.68
CA TYR A 4 -4.17 -0.32 8.48
C TYR A 4 -3.73 -0.30 7.01
N GLY A 5 -2.41 -0.30 6.78
CA GLY A 5 -1.80 -0.39 5.45
C GLY A 5 -0.71 0.66 5.25
N VAL A 6 0.09 0.52 4.20
CA VAL A 6 1.23 1.41 3.93
C VAL A 6 0.83 2.89 3.91
N LEU A 7 -0.32 3.23 3.30
CA LEU A 7 -0.81 4.60 3.26
C LEU A 7 -1.12 5.17 4.66
N VAL A 8 -1.60 4.32 5.58
CA VAL A 8 -1.85 4.70 6.98
C VAL A 8 -0.52 4.92 7.70
N ASP A 9 0.47 4.05 7.51
CA ASP A 9 1.81 4.21 8.09
C ASP A 9 2.46 5.52 7.64
N LEU A 10 2.35 5.85 6.35
CA LEU A 10 2.83 7.13 5.79
C LEU A 10 2.08 8.33 6.39
N ALA A 11 0.75 8.29 6.42
CA ALA A 11 -0.05 9.38 6.99
C ALA A 11 0.27 9.62 8.47
N MET A 12 0.44 8.55 9.25
CA MET A 12 0.84 8.65 10.66
C MET A 12 2.26 9.19 10.81
N ALA A 13 3.22 8.74 9.99
CA ALA A 13 4.57 9.30 10.02
C ALA A 13 4.57 10.81 9.74
N ILE A 14 3.73 11.27 8.79
CA ILE A 14 3.57 12.69 8.47
C ILE A 14 2.96 13.46 9.65
N LEU A 15 1.86 12.96 10.23
CA LEU A 15 1.18 13.61 11.35
C LEU A 15 2.06 13.68 12.61
N ASP A 16 2.86 12.65 12.84
CA ASP A 16 3.78 12.55 13.98
C ASP A 16 5.14 13.23 13.72
N GLU A 17 5.34 13.83 12.55
CA GLU A 17 6.60 14.40 12.08
C GLU A 17 7.80 13.42 12.14
N ARG A 18 7.52 12.12 11.97
CA ARG A 18 8.53 11.06 11.93
C ARG A 18 9.15 10.95 10.53
N PRO A 19 10.47 10.74 10.42
CA PRO A 19 11.11 10.50 9.13
C PRO A 19 10.57 9.23 8.46
N ILE A 20 10.35 9.31 7.15
CA ILE A 20 9.96 8.19 6.29
C ILE A 20 11.23 7.66 5.61
N PRO A 21 11.65 6.41 5.90
CA PRO A 21 12.81 5.82 5.26
C PRO A 21 12.53 5.56 3.77
N LEU A 22 13.48 5.93 2.90
CA LEU A 22 13.32 5.81 1.45
C LEU A 22 14.02 4.61 0.84
N THR A 23 14.73 3.81 1.63
CA THR A 23 15.46 2.64 1.13
C THR A 23 14.53 1.67 0.38
N MET A 24 13.31 1.44 0.87
CA MET A 24 12.24 0.84 0.06
C MET A 24 11.47 1.94 -0.69
N GLY A 25 11.95 2.30 -1.88
CA GLY A 25 11.44 3.48 -2.60
C GLY A 25 10.09 3.29 -3.29
N HIS A 26 9.64 2.04 -3.47
CA HIS A 26 8.42 1.72 -4.21
C HIS A 26 7.60 0.64 -3.50
N VAL A 27 6.29 0.71 -3.69
CA VAL A 27 5.33 -0.28 -3.18
C VAL A 27 4.23 -0.56 -4.21
N ASN A 28 3.62 -1.73 -4.12
CA ASN A 28 2.29 -1.96 -4.66
C ASN A 28 1.28 -1.85 -3.52
N VAL A 29 0.17 -1.16 -3.73
CA VAL A 29 -0.91 -1.06 -2.73
C VAL A 29 -2.24 -1.44 -3.38
N ILE A 30 -3.09 -2.13 -2.62
CA ILE A 30 -4.43 -2.50 -3.04
C ILE A 30 -5.42 -2.12 -1.96
N TRP A 31 -6.60 -1.67 -2.36
CA TRP A 31 -7.69 -1.52 -1.41
C TRP A 31 -8.12 -2.90 -0.90
N GLN A 32 -8.33 -3.03 0.40
CA GLN A 32 -8.70 -4.33 0.97
C GLN A 32 -10.01 -4.89 0.42
N GLY A 33 -10.95 -4.02 0.00
CA GLY A 33 -12.16 -4.48 -0.69
C GLY A 33 -11.83 -5.20 -1.99
N ASP A 34 -10.91 -4.65 -2.79
CA ASP A 34 -10.43 -5.28 -4.02
C ASP A 34 -9.63 -6.56 -3.75
N ALA A 35 -8.80 -6.57 -2.71
CA ALA A 35 -8.09 -7.78 -2.31
C ALA A 35 -9.05 -8.91 -1.91
N ASN A 36 -10.10 -8.60 -1.14
CA ASN A 36 -11.13 -9.56 -0.75
C ASN A 36 -11.95 -10.03 -1.95
N ARG A 37 -12.32 -9.12 -2.86
CA ARG A 37 -12.99 -9.45 -4.12
C ARG A 37 -12.16 -10.45 -4.92
N ALA A 38 -10.87 -10.16 -5.13
CA ALA A 38 -9.95 -11.05 -5.82
C ALA A 38 -9.84 -12.42 -5.15
N ALA A 39 -9.74 -12.48 -3.82
CA ALA A 39 -9.69 -13.75 -3.09
C ALA A 39 -10.93 -14.62 -3.34
N ILE A 40 -12.13 -14.01 -3.39
CA ILE A 40 -13.39 -14.71 -3.65
C ILE A 40 -13.49 -15.12 -5.13
N GLU A 41 -13.18 -14.23 -6.06
CA GLU A 41 -13.24 -14.50 -7.51
C GLU A 41 -12.25 -15.57 -7.98
N LEU A 42 -11.15 -15.77 -7.24
CA LEU A 42 -10.17 -16.83 -7.54
C LEU A 42 -10.58 -18.21 -6.98
N LEU A 43 -11.56 -18.32 -6.08
CA LEU A 43 -11.99 -19.62 -5.51
C LEU A 43 -12.37 -20.67 -6.57
N PRO A 44 -13.11 -20.34 -7.64
CA PRO A 44 -13.44 -21.32 -8.69
C PRO A 44 -12.22 -21.85 -9.45
N LEU A 45 -11.06 -21.18 -9.35
CA LEU A 45 -9.82 -21.58 -10.00
C LEU A 45 -8.90 -22.41 -9.08
N ALA A 46 -9.36 -22.78 -7.89
CA ALA A 46 -8.61 -23.66 -7.00
C ALA A 46 -8.29 -25.01 -7.68
N ALA A 47 -7.04 -25.45 -7.56
CA ALA A 47 -6.52 -26.61 -8.29
C ALA A 47 -5.53 -27.42 -7.44
N SER A 48 -5.28 -28.67 -7.87
CA SER A 48 -4.18 -29.51 -7.39
C SER A 48 -3.39 -30.01 -8.61
N PRO A 49 -2.13 -29.57 -8.82
CA PRO A 49 -1.33 -28.66 -7.99
C PRO A 49 -1.91 -27.23 -7.89
N PRO A 50 -1.52 -26.44 -6.86
CA PRO A 50 -2.15 -25.15 -6.59
C PRO A 50 -1.89 -24.12 -7.68
N LEU A 51 -2.93 -23.34 -7.97
CA LEU A 51 -2.80 -22.10 -8.71
C LEU A 51 -2.16 -21.03 -7.82
N VAL A 52 -0.97 -20.54 -8.19
CA VAL A 52 -0.27 -19.47 -7.47
C VAL A 52 -0.43 -18.13 -8.22
N VAL A 53 -0.94 -17.12 -7.53
CA VAL A 53 -1.22 -15.78 -8.07
C VAL A 53 -0.83 -14.73 -7.04
N ASN A 54 -0.01 -13.75 -7.43
CA ASN A 54 0.24 -12.57 -6.60
C ASN A 54 -0.96 -11.61 -6.69
N VAL A 55 -1.46 -11.13 -5.55
CA VAL A 55 -2.61 -10.22 -5.49
C VAL A 55 -2.20 -8.93 -4.80
N THR A 56 -2.16 -7.83 -5.56
CA THR A 56 -1.90 -6.46 -5.08
C THR A 56 -2.33 -5.46 -6.17
N GLY A 57 -2.10 -4.16 -5.97
CA GLY A 57 -2.34 -3.16 -7.00
C GLY A 57 -1.37 -3.31 -8.16
N SER A 58 -1.83 -3.04 -9.37
CA SER A 58 -1.00 -3.18 -10.58
C SER A 58 0.02 -2.05 -10.76
N GLU A 59 -0.12 -0.97 -9.99
CA GLU A 59 0.74 0.21 -10.09
C GLU A 59 2.01 0.05 -9.24
N THR A 60 3.15 0.43 -9.79
CA THR A 60 4.39 0.64 -9.05
C THR A 60 4.39 2.07 -8.53
N LEU A 61 4.18 2.24 -7.22
CA LEU A 61 3.98 3.55 -6.62
C LEU A 61 5.23 3.99 -5.87
N SER A 62 5.68 5.22 -6.12
CA SER A 62 6.79 5.83 -5.38
C SER A 62 6.34 6.21 -3.97
N VAL A 63 7.05 5.71 -2.95
CA VAL A 63 6.80 6.05 -1.54
C VAL A 63 6.93 7.55 -1.31
N ARG A 64 7.93 8.20 -1.92
CA ARG A 64 8.12 9.65 -1.83
C ARG A 64 6.91 10.41 -2.37
N GLU A 65 6.40 10.00 -3.53
CA GLU A 65 5.27 10.67 -4.15
C GLU A 65 3.98 10.45 -3.36
N LEU A 66 3.72 9.22 -2.91
CA LEU A 66 2.59 8.93 -2.02
C LEU A 66 2.65 9.80 -0.75
N ALA A 67 3.81 9.90 -0.12
CA ALA A 67 4.01 10.71 1.09
C ALA A 67 3.76 12.21 0.82
N ARG A 68 4.25 12.76 -0.31
CA ARG A 68 4.00 14.16 -0.69
C ARG A 68 2.52 14.42 -0.89
N ARG A 69 1.82 13.54 -1.60
CA ARG A 69 0.39 13.67 -1.86
C ARG A 69 -0.44 13.58 -0.59
N LEU A 70 -0.10 12.66 0.32
CA LEU A 70 -0.70 12.59 1.65
C LEU A 70 -0.44 13.87 2.45
N ALA A 71 0.79 14.37 2.43
CA ALA A 71 1.18 15.56 3.18
C ALA A 71 0.41 16.80 2.73
N GLN A 72 0.18 16.96 1.41
CA GLN A 72 -0.70 17.99 0.86
C GLN A 72 -2.14 17.87 1.38
N LEU A 73 -2.70 16.66 1.43
CA LEU A 73 -4.05 16.42 1.94
C LEU A 73 -4.17 16.66 3.46
N LEU A 74 -3.06 16.49 4.19
CA LEU A 74 -2.97 16.62 5.64
C LEU A 74 -2.52 18.01 6.10
N ASP A 75 -2.18 18.92 5.18
CA ASP A 75 -1.61 20.24 5.47
C ASP A 75 -0.34 20.13 6.37
N ARG A 76 0.57 19.26 5.95
CA ARG A 76 1.85 18.95 6.61
C ARG A 76 2.97 18.79 5.59
N GLU A 77 4.20 18.69 6.08
CA GLU A 77 5.40 18.43 5.27
C GLU A 77 5.99 17.06 5.63
N PRO A 78 6.27 16.17 4.65
CA PRO A 78 6.86 14.89 4.92
C PRO A 78 8.36 15.02 5.20
N ARG A 79 8.86 14.36 6.25
CA ARG A 79 10.29 14.22 6.50
C ARG A 79 10.79 12.92 5.88
N PHE A 80 11.90 12.98 5.16
CA PHE A 80 12.49 11.81 4.50
C PHE A 80 13.86 11.49 5.07
N GLU A 81 14.18 10.20 5.15
CA GLU A 81 15.48 9.69 5.57
C GLU A 81 16.08 8.77 4.51
N GLY A 82 17.38 8.90 4.29
CA GLY A 82 18.11 8.08 3.32
C GLY A 82 17.82 8.45 1.86
N LYS A 83 18.04 7.47 0.97
CA LYS A 83 17.85 7.58 -0.49
C LYS A 83 17.19 6.32 -1.01
N GLU A 84 16.49 6.46 -2.12
CA GLU A 84 15.90 5.34 -2.84
C GLU A 84 16.97 4.33 -3.27
N ALA A 85 16.77 3.06 -2.93
CA ALA A 85 17.57 1.97 -3.47
C ALA A 85 17.29 1.80 -4.98
N PRO A 86 18.24 1.21 -5.75
CA PRO A 86 18.04 0.96 -7.18
C PRO A 86 16.97 -0.11 -7.48
N ASP A 87 16.52 -0.85 -6.47
CA ASP A 87 15.59 -1.96 -6.55
C ASP A 87 14.52 -1.90 -5.43
N ALA A 88 13.43 -2.66 -5.60
CA ALA A 88 12.33 -2.75 -4.65
C ALA A 88 11.71 -4.15 -4.67
N LEU A 89 11.11 -4.56 -3.55
CA LEU A 89 10.35 -5.80 -3.45
C LEU A 89 8.91 -5.53 -3.90
N LEU A 90 8.62 -5.84 -5.17
CA LEU A 90 7.32 -5.64 -5.79
C LEU A 90 6.76 -6.98 -6.27
N SER A 91 5.43 -7.04 -6.41
CA SER A 91 4.74 -8.22 -6.92
C SER A 91 4.42 -8.08 -8.41
N ASP A 92 4.79 -9.07 -9.21
CA ASP A 92 4.29 -9.20 -10.58
C ASP A 92 2.83 -9.67 -10.56
N THR A 93 1.93 -8.81 -11.05
CA THR A 93 0.47 -9.04 -11.10
C THR A 93 -0.03 -9.46 -12.48
N ALA A 94 0.84 -9.80 -13.44
CA ALA A 94 0.44 -10.18 -14.79
C ALA A 94 -0.62 -11.30 -14.81
N ARG A 95 -0.45 -12.32 -13.96
CA ARG A 95 -1.39 -13.44 -13.84
C ARG A 95 -2.72 -13.05 -13.20
N MET A 96 -2.71 -12.17 -12.20
CA MET A 96 -3.95 -11.65 -11.61
C MET A 96 -4.75 -10.88 -12.67
N ARG A 97 -4.07 -10.02 -13.43
CA ARG A 97 -4.68 -9.19 -14.48
C ARG A 97 -5.21 -9.98 -15.67
N SER A 98 -4.70 -11.18 -15.92
CA SER A 98 -5.26 -12.07 -16.96
C SER A 98 -6.50 -12.83 -16.49
N LEU A 99 -6.70 -12.95 -15.18
CA LEU A 99 -7.78 -13.75 -14.58
C LEU A 99 -8.94 -12.90 -14.08
N LEU A 100 -8.67 -11.68 -13.63
CA LEU A 100 -9.63 -10.84 -12.91
C LEU A 100 -9.81 -9.48 -13.59
N ALA A 101 -10.97 -8.88 -13.38
CA ALA A 101 -11.20 -7.47 -13.68
C ALA A 101 -10.25 -6.58 -12.83
N PRO A 102 -9.82 -5.41 -13.36
CA PRO A 102 -8.94 -4.52 -12.62
C PRO A 102 -9.54 -4.07 -11.28
N PRO A 103 -8.71 -3.71 -10.28
CA PRO A 103 -9.19 -3.11 -9.03
C PRO A 103 -10.11 -1.92 -9.28
N GLU A 104 -11.16 -1.78 -8.48
CA GLU A 104 -12.17 -0.73 -8.64
C GLU A 104 -11.74 0.58 -7.96
N VAL A 105 -10.98 0.49 -6.85
CA VAL A 105 -10.58 1.67 -6.08
C VAL A 105 -9.21 2.18 -6.53
N ALA A 106 -9.22 3.37 -7.12
CA ALA A 106 -8.00 4.09 -7.50
C ALA A 106 -7.19 4.53 -6.27
N VAL A 107 -5.87 4.63 -6.42
CA VAL A 107 -4.94 5.08 -5.37
C VAL A 107 -5.33 6.46 -4.83
N ASP A 108 -5.78 7.35 -5.69
CA ASP A 108 -6.19 8.72 -5.32
C ASP A 108 -7.35 8.73 -4.32
N ALA A 109 -8.32 7.84 -4.51
CA ALA A 109 -9.44 7.68 -3.57
C ALA A 109 -8.94 7.13 -2.24
N MET A 110 -8.02 6.15 -2.26
CA MET A 110 -7.42 5.62 -1.04
C MET A 110 -6.65 6.70 -0.26
N LEU A 111 -5.87 7.55 -0.94
CA LEU A 111 -5.13 8.65 -0.33
C LEU A 111 -6.09 9.64 0.36
N ALA A 112 -7.15 10.05 -0.33
CA ALA A 112 -8.16 10.97 0.23
C ALA A 112 -8.85 10.38 1.46
N TRP A 113 -9.25 9.10 1.40
CA TRP A 113 -9.92 8.44 2.52
C TRP A 113 -8.99 8.24 3.72
N VAL A 114 -7.74 7.84 3.49
CA VAL A 114 -6.75 7.66 4.55
C VAL A 114 -6.44 8.99 5.21
N ALA A 115 -6.20 10.05 4.43
CA ALA A 115 -5.94 11.38 4.96
C ALA A 115 -7.09 11.90 5.83
N GLU A 116 -8.33 11.75 5.38
CA GLU A 116 -9.51 12.13 6.17
C GLU A 116 -9.63 11.30 7.45
N TRP A 117 -9.45 9.97 7.35
CA TRP A 117 -9.58 9.07 8.48
C TRP A 117 -8.57 9.38 9.59
N THR A 118 -7.30 9.56 9.23
CA THR A 118 -6.21 9.84 10.19
C THR A 118 -6.31 11.27 10.73
N ARG A 119 -6.64 12.26 9.89
CA ARG A 119 -6.89 13.65 10.33
C ARG A 119 -8.00 13.74 11.37
N ALA A 120 -9.06 12.95 11.19
CA ALA A 120 -10.17 12.88 12.14
C ALA A 120 -9.84 12.11 13.43
N GLY A 121 -8.60 11.62 13.62
CA GLY A 121 -8.18 10.87 14.80
C GLY A 121 -8.95 9.57 15.00
N ARG A 122 -9.45 8.97 13.92
CA ARG A 122 -10.26 7.76 14.01
C ARG A 122 -9.40 6.55 14.39
N PRO A 123 -9.99 5.51 15.01
CA PRO A 123 -9.24 4.34 15.46
C PRO A 123 -8.41 3.70 14.34
N LEU A 124 -7.19 3.25 14.68
CA LEU A 124 -6.29 2.48 13.83
C LEU A 124 -6.02 1.12 14.47
N LEU A 125 -5.52 0.15 13.71
CA LEU A 125 -5.13 -1.16 14.27
C LEU A 125 -3.82 -1.09 15.09
N GLY A 126 -3.04 -0.01 14.95
CA GLY A 126 -1.79 0.18 15.69
C GLY A 126 -0.70 -0.85 15.34
N LYS A 127 -0.82 -1.52 14.20
CA LYS A 127 0.15 -2.49 13.71
C LYS A 127 0.96 -1.87 12.57
N PRO A 128 2.29 -1.87 12.62
CA PRO A 128 3.12 -1.44 11.49
C PRO A 128 3.00 -2.44 10.34
N THR A 129 3.15 -1.96 9.10
CA THR A 129 3.23 -2.82 7.91
C THR A 129 4.63 -3.36 7.65
N HIS A 130 5.66 -2.69 8.19
CA HIS A 130 7.06 -3.00 7.90
C HIS A 130 7.38 -2.99 6.40
N PHE A 131 6.71 -2.12 5.62
CA PHE A 131 6.93 -2.02 4.17
C PHE A 131 8.37 -1.61 3.83
N GLU A 132 9.06 -0.97 4.77
CA GLU A 132 10.46 -0.55 4.66
C GLU A 132 11.46 -1.72 4.73
N THR A 133 11.03 -2.88 5.21
CA THR A 133 11.90 -4.05 5.44
C THR A 133 12.32 -4.72 4.14
N ARG A 134 13.59 -5.12 4.06
CA ARG A 134 14.24 -5.66 2.85
C ARG A 134 15.01 -6.95 3.06
N ASP A 135 15.11 -7.43 4.30
CA ASP A 135 15.93 -8.59 4.68
C ASP A 135 15.21 -9.94 4.44
N GLY A 136 13.93 -9.91 4.07
CA GLY A 136 13.13 -11.10 3.85
C GLY A 136 12.72 -11.82 5.14
N ALA A 137 12.93 -11.20 6.31
CA ALA A 137 12.39 -11.67 7.58
C ALA A 137 10.99 -11.07 7.77
N PHE A 138 9.98 -11.94 7.85
CA PHE A 138 8.57 -11.59 8.07
C PHE A 138 8.07 -12.21 9.38
#